data_AF-A0A2X1NN23-F1
#
_entry.id   AF-A0A2X1NN23-F1
#
_cell.length_a   1.000
_cell.length_b   1.000
_cell.length_c   1.000
_cell.angle_alpha   90.00
_cell.angle_beta   90.00
_cell.angle_gamma   90.00
#
_symmetry.space_group_name_H-M   'P 1'
#
loop_
_entity.id
_entity.type
_entity.pdbx_description
1 polymer ?
#
loop_
_entity_poly.entity_id
_entity_poly.type
_entity_poly.pdbx_seq_one_letter_code
_entity_poly.pdbx_strand_id
1 'polypeptide(L)' 'MPLIHVADTTFASGLLGKGIAILPSVGEVRSPVAGRIASLFATLHAIALSQMMVWRS' A
#
# COMPACT_ATOMS: atom_id res chain seq x y z
N MET A 1 -4.07 3.40 11.25
CA MET A 1 -4.47 4.80 11.46
C MET A 1 -4.99 5.40 10.17
N PRO A 2 -5.92 6.38 10.23
CA PRO A 2 -6.36 7.15 9.06
C PRO A 2 -5.21 7.88 8.37
N LEU A 3 -5.25 8.03 7.05
CA LEU A 3 -4.20 8.74 6.29
C LEU A 3 -4.04 10.21 6.70
N ILE A 4 -5.11 10.87 7.14
CA ILE A 4 -5.08 12.28 7.59
C ILE A 4 -4.14 12.53 8.78
N HIS A 5 -3.73 11.48 9.51
CA HIS A 5 -2.80 11.58 10.64
C HIS A 5 -1.34 11.29 10.24
N VAL A 6 -1.07 10.99 8.96
CA VAL A 6 0.28 10.76 8.45
C VAL A 6 0.95 12.11 8.19
N ALA A 7 2.21 12.27 8.60
CA ALA A 7 2.94 13.55 8.48
C ALA A 7 3.35 13.93 7.03
N ASP A 8 3.00 13.10 6.04
CA ASP A 8 3.29 13.33 4.62
C ASP A 8 2.03 13.82 3.90
N THR A 9 2.09 15.02 3.34
CA THR A 9 0.95 15.70 2.70
C THR A 9 0.44 14.95 1.46
N THR A 10 1.30 14.20 0.78
CA THR A 10 0.94 13.39 -0.39
C THR A 10 -0.06 12.31 -0.01
N PHE A 11 0.15 11.67 1.15
CA PHE A 11 -0.77 10.66 1.69
C PHE A 11 -1.93 11.27 2.46
N ALA A 12 -1.68 12.28 3.31
CA ALA A 12 -2.70 12.88 4.17
C ALA A 12 -3.79 13.63 3.40
N SER A 13 -3.45 14.21 2.25
CA SER A 13 -4.42 14.88 1.37
C SER A 13 -5.32 13.91 0.60
N GLY A 14 -4.95 12.63 0.52
CA GLY A 14 -5.65 11.65 -0.32
C GLY A 14 -5.38 11.78 -1.82
N LEU A 15 -4.35 12.54 -2.23
CA LEU A 15 -3.98 12.73 -3.64
C LEU A 15 -3.77 11.41 -4.40
N LEU A 16 -3.20 10.41 -3.72
CA LEU A 16 -2.92 9.08 -4.28
C LEU A 16 -4.10 8.09 -4.16
N GLY A 17 -5.23 8.54 -3.60
CA GLY A 17 -6.41 7.72 -3.35
C GLY A 17 -6.66 7.42 -1.87
N LYS A 18 -7.74 6.66 -1.63
CA LYS A 18 -8.16 6.28 -0.28
C LYS A 18 -7.33 5.10 0.24
N GLY A 19 -7.06 5.08 1.54
CA GLY A 19 -6.34 4.00 2.18
C GLY A 19 -6.22 4.18 3.68
N ILE A 20 -5.31 3.41 4.28
CA ILE A 20 -4.94 3.47 5.69
C ILE A 20 -3.42 3.42 5.84
N ALA A 21 -2.90 3.97 6.92
CA ALA A 21 -1.51 3.80 7.32
C ALA A 21 -1.41 2.80 8.47
N ILE A 22 -0.36 1.98 8.47
CA ILE A 22 -0.09 0.99 9.53
C ILE A 22 1.27 1.33 10.11
N LEU A 23 1.35 1.51 11.43
CA LEU A 23 2.62 1.61 12.14
C LEU A 23 3.09 0.17 12.40
N PRO A 24 4.18 -0.30 11.78
CA PRO A 24 4.63 -1.67 11.95
C PRO A 24 5.11 -1.90 13.39
N SER A 25 4.69 -3.01 13.99
CA SER A 25 5.23 -3.51 15.26
C SER A 25 6.39 -4.48 15.06
N VAL A 26 6.52 -5.03 13.85
CA VAL A 26 7.58 -5.96 13.43
C VAL A 26 8.10 -5.55 12.05
N GLY A 27 9.37 -5.85 11.76
CA GLY A 27 10.04 -5.50 10.49
C GLY A 27 9.68 -6.42 9.32
N GLU A 28 8.41 -6.78 9.17
CA GLU A 28 7.93 -7.69 8.13
C GLU A 28 6.73 -7.07 7.38
N VAL A 29 6.76 -7.15 6.05
CA VAL A 29 5.64 -6.74 5.18
C VAL A 29 5.17 -7.97 4.41
N ARG A 30 3.87 -8.28 4.53
CA ARG A 30 3.23 -9.38 3.80
C ARG A 30 2.25 -8.84 2.77
N SER A 31 2.07 -9.57 1.67
CA SER A 31 1.09 -9.19 0.65
C SER A 31 -0.33 -9.20 1.24
N PRO A 32 -1.13 -8.14 1.08
CA PRO A 32 -2.52 -8.12 1.53
C PRO A 32 -3.46 -8.86 0.58
N VAL A 33 -3.01 -9.18 -0.65
CA VAL A 33 -3.83 -9.79 -1.71
C VAL A 33 -3.04 -10.82 -2.51
N ALA A 34 -3.75 -11.74 -3.17
CA ALA A 34 -3.20 -12.51 -4.28
C ALA A 34 -3.12 -11.61 -5.52
N GLY A 35 -1.95 -11.53 -6.14
CA GLY A 35 -1.72 -10.57 -7.22
C GLY A 35 -0.33 -10.68 -7.84
N ARG A 36 0.04 -9.67 -8.61
CA ARG A 36 1.35 -9.53 -9.24
C ARG A 36 2.02 -8.24 -8.78
N ILE A 37 3.34 -8.26 -8.67
CA ILE A 37 4.14 -7.05 -8.49
C ILE A 37 4.04 -6.24 -9.79
N ALA A 38 3.51 -5.03 -9.69
CA ALA A 38 3.36 -4.12 -10.83
C ALA A 38 4.58 -3.21 -10.97
N SER A 39 5.18 -2.78 -9.85
CA SER A 39 6.39 -1.95 -9.83
C SER A 39 7.15 -2.10 -8.52
N LEU A 40 8.46 -1.90 -8.59
CA LEU A 40 9.40 -1.97 -7.48
C LEU A 40 10.29 -0.73 -7.53
N PHE A 41 10.28 0.06 -6.46
CA PHE A 41 11.06 1.29 -6.40
C PHE A 41 12.54 0.95 -6.16
N ALA A 42 13.45 1.74 -6.72
CA ALA A 42 14.89 1.43 -6.71
C ALA A 42 15.48 1.26 -5.30
N THR A 43 14.99 2.02 -4.31
CA THR A 43 15.42 1.92 -2.91
C THR A 43 14.66 0.85 -2.11
N LEU A 44 13.77 0.10 -2.76
CA LEU A 44 12.96 -0.98 -2.19
C LEU A 44 12.00 -0.55 -1.06
N HIS A 45 11.81 0.75 -0.83
CA HIS A 45 10.90 1.27 0.20
C HIS A 45 9.41 1.15 -0.15
N ALA A 46 9.10 0.91 -1.43
CA ALA A 46 7.74 0.89 -1.94
C ALA A 46 7.57 -0.19 -3.01
N ILE A 47 6.41 -0.86 -2.96
CA ILE A 47 6.01 -1.92 -3.89
C ILE A 47 4.58 -1.61 -4.34
N ALA A 48 4.36 -1.59 -5.65
CA ALA A 48 3.02 -1.52 -6.21
C ALA A 48 2.53 -2.93 -6.55
N LEU A 49 1.32 -3.28 -6.09
CA LEU A 49 0.68 -4.56 -6.35
C LEU A 49 -0.56 -4.37 -7.22
N SER A 50 -0.74 -5.25 -8.19
CA SER A 50 -2.01 -5.38 -8.93
C SER A 50 -2.71 -6.65 -8.46
N GLN A 51 -3.95 -6.52 -8.01
CA GLN A 51 -4.75 -7.67 -7.60
C GLN A 51 -5.07 -8.53 -8.83
N MET A 52 -5.00 -9.86 -8.67
CA MET A 52 -5.51 -10.73 -9.71
C MET A 52 -7.03 -10.78 -9.54
N MET A 53 -7.77 -10.19 -10.48
CA MET A 53 -9.23 -10.24 -10.44
C MET A 53 -9.68 -11.69 -10.66
N VAL A 54 -10.05 -12.37 -9.57
CA VAL A 54 -10.68 -13.68 -9.63
C VAL A 54 -12.16 -13.41 -9.85
N TRP A 55 -12.68 -13.72 -11.04
CA TRP A 55 -14.13 -13.77 -11.26
C TRP A 55 -14.70 -14.82 -10.31
N ARG A 56 -15.37 -14.36 -9.26
CA ARG A 56 -16.16 -15.24 -8.39
C ARG A 56 -17.55 -15.31 -9.03
N SER A 57 -17.84 -16.46 -9.63
CA SER A 57 -19.17 -16.84 -10.13
C SER A 57 -20.21 -16.87 -9.03
#